data_AF-A0A9E5NT99-F1
#
_entry.id   AF-A0A9E5NT99-F1
#
_cell.length_a   1.000
_cell.length_b   1.000
_cell.length_c   1.000
_cell.angle_alpha   90.00
_cell.angle_beta   90.00
_cell.angle_gamma   90.00
#
_symmetry.space_group_name_H-M   'P 1'
#
loop_
_entity.id
_entity.type
_entity.pdbx_description
1 polymer ?
#
loop_
_entity_poly.entity_id
_entity_poly.type
_entity_poly.pdbx_seq_one_letter_code
_entity_poly.pdbx_strand_id
1 'polypeptide(L)'
;PHAKKLKPTLGIPLILVGGIRRPDLAESILNAGYADLISMARPLVWEPDLPNRWMAGNLAAALCTSCNRCLAEIEQGNRLRCYLDRLQE
;
A
#
# COMPACT_ATOMS: atom_id res chain seq x y z
N PRO A 1 4.10 12.36 -7.48
CA PRO A 1 4.80 13.53 -8.08
C PRO A 1 6.10 13.91 -7.35
N HIS A 2 6.09 13.99 -6.01
CA HIS A 2 7.29 14.33 -5.22
C HIS A 2 8.43 13.32 -5.41
N ALA A 3 8.13 12.02 -5.33
CA ALA A 3 9.11 10.95 -5.54
C ALA A 3 9.85 11.06 -6.89
N LYS A 4 9.12 11.28 -7.98
CA LYS A 4 9.67 11.50 -9.32
C LYS A 4 10.68 12.67 -9.37
N LYS A 5 10.44 13.74 -8.62
CA LYS A 5 11.34 14.91 -8.56
C LYS A 5 12.55 14.65 -7.67
N LEU A 6 12.35 13.91 -6.57
CA LEU A 6 13.39 13.68 -5.57
C LEU A 6 14.34 12.53 -5.96
N LYS A 7 13.82 11.45 -6.55
CA LYS A 7 14.60 10.23 -6.84
C LYS A 7 15.90 10.49 -7.62
N PRO A 8 15.95 11.35 -8.67
CA PRO A 8 17.19 11.64 -9.38
C PRO A 8 18.27 12.35 -8.56
N THR A 9 17.90 13.00 -7.45
CA THR A 9 18.84 13.73 -6.59
C THR A 9 19.35 12.87 -5.43
N LEU A 10 18.88 11.63 -5.29
CA LEU A 10 19.24 10.74 -4.19
C LEU A 10 20.33 9.76 -4.63
N GLY A 11 21.40 9.67 -3.83
CA GLY A 11 22.41 8.61 -3.96
C GLY A 11 22.05 7.30 -3.22
N ILE A 12 20.83 7.21 -2.69
CA ILE A 12 20.34 6.08 -1.90
C ILE A 12 18.99 5.58 -2.43
N PRO A 13 18.58 4.34 -2.11
CA PRO A 13 17.24 3.84 -2.45
C PRO A 13 16.12 4.64 -1.80
N LEU A 14 15.01 4.79 -2.52
CA LEU A 14 13.78 5.46 -2.12
C LEU A 14 12.63 4.45 -2.05
N ILE A 15 12.03 4.32 -0.87
CA ILE A 15 10.79 3.57 -0.66
C ILE A 15 9.61 4.54 -0.72
N LEU A 16 8.69 4.34 -1.67
CA LEU A 16 7.55 5.23 -1.88
C LEU A 16 6.29 4.75 -1.17
N VAL A 17 5.71 5.61 -0.33
CA VAL A 17 4.34 5.48 0.19
C VAL A 17 3.41 6.46 -0.53
N GLY A 18 2.14 6.10 -0.73
CA GLY A 18 1.19 6.99 -1.40
C GLY A 18 -0.22 6.42 -1.62
N GLY A 19 -0.63 5.41 -0.84
CA GLY A 19 -1.91 4.74 -1.07
C GLY A 19 -1.96 3.90 -2.35
N ILE A 20 -0.79 3.39 -2.77
CA ILE A 20 -0.66 2.50 -3.93
C ILE A 20 -1.30 1.16 -3.58
N ARG A 21 -2.35 0.79 -4.32
CA ARG A 21 -3.21 -0.37 -4.05
C ARG A 21 -3.45 -1.28 -5.23
N ARG A 22 -2.98 -0.88 -6.41
CA ARG A 22 -3.08 -1.70 -7.61
C ARG A 22 -1.67 -2.15 -8.00
N PRO A 23 -1.48 -3.43 -8.35
CA PRO A 23 -0.17 -3.94 -8.73
C PRO A 23 0.35 -3.28 -10.01
N ASP A 24 -0.52 -3.02 -11.00
CA ASP A 24 -0.15 -2.32 -12.23
C ASP A 24 0.39 -0.90 -11.99
N LEU A 25 -0.22 -0.16 -11.06
CA LEU A 25 0.27 1.15 -10.64
C LEU A 25 1.63 1.04 -9.94
N ALA A 26 1.80 0.07 -9.03
CA ALA A 26 3.08 -0.18 -8.35
C ALA A 26 4.18 -0.46 -9.38
N GLU A 27 3.93 -1.37 -10.32
CA GLU A 27 4.86 -1.73 -11.40
C GLU A 27 5.19 -0.53 -12.28
N SER A 28 4.21 0.27 -12.69
CA SER A 28 4.48 1.45 -13.52
C SER A 28 5.40 2.47 -12.84
N ILE A 29 5.28 2.63 -11.51
CA ILE A 29 6.13 3.54 -10.73
C ILE A 29 7.57 3.02 -10.67
N LEU A 30 7.74 1.72 -10.42
CA LEU A 30 9.05 1.06 -10.34
C LEU A 30 9.74 1.06 -11.70
N ASN A 31 9.05 0.65 -12.76
CA ASN A 31 9.57 0.62 -14.12
C ASN A 31 9.93 2.03 -14.65
N ALA A 32 9.21 3.07 -14.22
CA ALA A 32 9.55 4.45 -14.56
C ALA A 32 10.73 5.01 -13.75
N GLY A 33 11.29 4.26 -12.80
CA GLY A 33 12.38 4.68 -11.93
C GLY A 33 11.99 5.79 -10.96
N TYR A 34 10.70 5.92 -10.61
CA TYR A 34 10.23 6.96 -9.69
C TYR A 34 10.41 6.59 -8.21
N ALA A 35 10.67 5.31 -7.94
CA ALA A 35 11.00 4.73 -6.65
C ALA A 35 11.71 3.39 -6.86
N ASP A 36 12.43 2.89 -5.85
CA ASP A 36 13.07 1.56 -5.91
C ASP A 36 12.21 0.49 -5.23
N LEU A 37 11.36 0.90 -4.29
CA LEU A 37 10.45 0.02 -3.54
C LEU A 37 9.12 0.73 -3.27
N ILE A 38 8.06 -0.05 -3.12
CA ILE A 38 6.74 0.44 -2.71
C ILE A 38 6.46 0.07 -1.25
N SER A 39 6.07 1.05 -0.45
CA SER A 39 5.62 0.85 0.92
C SER A 39 4.11 0.64 0.98
N MET A 40 3.69 -0.40 1.69
CA MET A 40 2.29 -0.68 1.99
C MET A 40 2.13 -0.88 3.50
N ALA A 41 1.14 -0.20 4.08
CA ALA A 41 0.79 -0.34 5.50
C ALA A 41 -0.66 -0.83 5.64
N ARG A 42 -1.62 0.09 5.50
CA ARG A 42 -3.06 -0.21 5.65
C ARG A 42 -3.58 -1.38 4.79
N PRO A 43 -3.14 -1.59 3.54
CA PRO A 43 -3.51 -2.78 2.77
C PRO A 43 -3.13 -4.09 3.47
N LEU A 44 -1.92 -4.19 4.04
CA LEU A 44 -1.42 -5.38 4.71
C LEU A 44 -2.10 -5.65 6.06
N VAL A 45 -2.69 -4.63 6.67
CA VAL A 45 -3.51 -4.78 7.89
C VAL A 45 -4.83 -5.51 7.59
N TRP A 46 -5.40 -5.33 6.39
CA TRP A 46 -6.63 -6.03 5.98
C TRP A 46 -6.30 -7.34 5.25
N GLU A 47 -5.35 -7.32 4.33
CA GLU A 47 -4.91 -8.46 3.53
C GLU A 47 -3.42 -8.76 3.80
N PRO A 48 -3.09 -9.50 4.88
CA PRO A 48 -1.69 -9.84 5.18
C PRO A 48 -0.99 -10.61 4.06
N ASP A 49 -1.76 -11.38 3.29
CA ASP A 49 -1.27 -12.22 2.19
C ASP A 49 -1.33 -11.52 0.82
N LEU A 50 -1.59 -10.20 0.79
CA LEU A 50 -1.68 -9.42 -0.45
C LEU A 50 -0.49 -9.61 -1.42
N PRO A 51 0.79 -9.65 -0.96
CA PRO A 51 1.91 -9.89 -1.86
C PRO A 51 1.85 -11.26 -2.55
N ASN A 52 1.54 -12.32 -1.80
CA ASN A 52 1.40 -13.66 -2.35
C ASN A 52 0.20 -13.75 -3.30
N ARG A 53 -0.92 -13.09 -2.96
CA ARG A 53 -2.10 -12.99 -3.83
C ARG A 53 -1.74 -12.38 -5.20
N TRP A 54 -0.99 -11.28 -5.21
CA TRP A 54 -0.55 -10.65 -6.45
C TRP A 54 0.47 -11.51 -7.21
N MET A 55 1.42 -12.14 -6.52
CA MET A 55 2.38 -13.06 -7.13
C MET A 55 1.71 -14.28 -7.78
N ALA A 56 0.58 -14.75 -7.22
CA ALA A 56 -0.21 -15.84 -7.77
C ALA A 56 -1.08 -15.44 -8.98
N GLY A 57 -0.99 -14.18 -9.46
CA GLY A 57 -1.69 -13.68 -10.63
C GLY A 57 -3.09 -13.11 -10.35
N ASN A 58 -3.55 -13.11 -9.09
CA ASN A 58 -4.77 -12.39 -8.74
C ASN A 58 -4.45 -10.90 -8.56
N LEU A 59 -4.52 -10.15 -9.65
CA LEU A 59 -4.13 -8.73 -9.72
C LEU A 59 -5.23 -7.75 -9.30
N ALA A 60 -6.29 -8.20 -8.64
CA ALA A 60 -7.30 -7.29 -8.11
C ALA A 60 -6.67 -6.29 -7.12
N ALA A 61 -7.17 -5.05 -7.10
CA ALA A 61 -6.71 -4.03 -6.17
C ALA A 61 -6.85 -4.51 -4.71
N ALA A 62 -6.03 -3.96 -3.82
CA ALA A 62 -6.20 -4.17 -2.40
C ALA A 62 -7.53 -3.60 -1.91
N LEU A 63 -8.21 -4.31 -1.00
CA LEU A 63 -9.54 -4.00 -0.47
C LEU A 63 -9.57 -2.72 0.36
N CYS A 64 -8.42 -2.32 0.95
CA CYS A 64 -8.33 -1.15 1.80
C CYS A 64 -8.86 0.14 1.14
N THR A 65 -9.91 0.73 1.69
CA THR A 65 -10.56 1.95 1.18
C THR A 65 -9.96 3.26 1.69
N SER A 66 -8.94 3.22 2.55
CA SER A 66 -8.41 4.42 3.26
C SER A 66 -9.36 5.06 4.26
N CYS A 67 -10.35 4.34 4.82
CA CYS A 67 -11.31 4.93 5.77
C CYS A 67 -10.70 5.50 7.07
N ASN A 68 -9.42 5.23 7.34
CA ASN A 68 -8.68 5.65 8.54
C ASN A 68 -9.24 5.15 9.88
N ARG A 69 -10.29 4.30 9.89
CA ARG A 69 -10.84 3.74 11.13
C ARG A 69 -9.79 2.96 11.93
N CYS A 70 -8.89 2.23 11.27
CA CYS A 70 -7.78 1.55 11.96
C CYS A 70 -6.88 2.51 12.76
N LEU A 71 -6.68 3.74 12.28
CA LEU A 71 -5.88 4.75 12.99
C LEU A 71 -6.68 5.34 14.15
N ALA A 72 -7.93 5.74 13.89
CA ALA A 72 -8.82 6.28 14.92
C ALA A 72 -8.99 5.32 16.10
N GLU A 73 -9.08 4.01 15.84
CA GLU A 73 -9.22 3.00 16.88
C GLU A 73 -7.92 2.83 17.70
N ILE A 74 -6.74 2.90 17.07
CA ILE A 74 -5.45 2.91 17.79
C ILE A 74 -5.35 4.11 18.72
N GLU A 75 -5.79 5.29 18.29
CA GLU A 75 -5.80 6.51 19.11
C GLU A 75 -6.71 6.38 20.34
N GLN A 76 -7.73 5.52 20.28
CA GLN A 76 -8.59 5.16 21.42
C GLN A 76 -8.02 4.02 22.28
N GLY A 77 -6.79 3.56 22.01
CA GLY A 77 -6.15 2.45 22.73
C GLY A 77 -6.58 1.05 22.28
N ASN A 78 -7.34 0.94 21.19
CA ASN A 78 -7.74 -0.35 20.64
C ASN A 78 -6.61 -0.96 19.77
N ARG A 79 -6.68 -2.27 19.54
CA ARG A 79 -5.66 -3.01 18.77
C ARG A 79 -5.68 -2.65 17.28
N LEU A 80 -4.51 -2.60 16.66
CA LEU A 80 -4.40 -2.45 15.20
C LEU A 80 -5.06 -3.64 14.48
N ARG A 81 -6.13 -3.35 13.74
CA ARG A 81 -6.77 -4.25 12.77
C ARG A 81 -7.53 -3.44 11.72
N CYS A 82 -8.01 -4.09 10.67
CA CYS A 82 -9.07 -3.51 9.85
C CYS A 82 -10.41 -3.63 10.59
N TYR A 83 -11.21 -2.57 10.56
CA TYR A 83 -12.51 -2.47 11.22
C TYR A 83 -13.67 -2.37 10.21
N LEU A 84 -13.39 -2.71 8.95
CA LEU A 84 -14.42 -2.98 7.94
C LEU A 84 -14.63 -4.48 7.90
N ASP A 85 -15.89 -4.90 7.80
CA ASP A 85 -16.22 -6.32 7.74
C ASP A 85 -15.84 -6.91 6.38
N ARG A 86 -15.40 -8.17 6.40
CA ARG A 86 -15.19 -8.96 5.18
C ARG A 86 -16.49 -9.27 4.43
N LEU A 87 -17.63 -9.07 5.09
CA LEU A 87 -18.97 -9.45 4.64
C LEU A 87 -19.71 -8.24 4.08
N GLN A 88 -19.25 -7.74 2.94
CA GLN A 88 -20.16 -7.12 1.97
C GLN A 88 -20.08 -7.99 0.73
N GLU A 89 -20.86 -9.07 0.76
CA GLU A 89 -21.39 -9.71 -0.46
C GLU A 89 -22.40 -8.77 -1.12
#